data_AF-A0A1D6PG38-F1
#
_entry.id   AF-A0A1D6PG38-F1
#
_cell.length_a   1.000
_cell.length_b   1.000
_cell.length_c   1.000
_cell.angle_alpha   90.00
_cell.angle_beta   90.00
_cell.angle_gamma   90.00
#
_symmetry.space_group_name_H-M   'P 1'
#
loop_
_entity.id
_entity.type
_entity.pdbx_description
1 polymer ?
#
loop_
_entity_poly.entity_id
_entity_poly.type
_entity_poly.pdbx_seq_one_letter_code
_entity_poly.pdbx_strand_id
1 'polypeptide(L)'
;MRHHLHIEESQVADMCLDLYKEYGTTMAGLKIFFDDSTRNIASGKAAGFHTVIVGRPTLVPGADHALESIHNMKEALPEIWDSQDQY
;
A
#
# COMPACT_ATOMS: atom_id res chain seq x y z
N MET A 1 -6.61 -21.11 -9.05
CA MET A 1 -6.22 -19.69 -9.28
C MET A 1 -4.83 -19.54 -9.89
N ARG A 2 -3.77 -20.22 -9.41
CA ARG A 2 -2.38 -20.02 -9.87
C ARG A 2 -2.09 -20.32 -11.36
N HIS A 3 -2.74 -21.30 -11.98
CA HIS A 3 -2.49 -21.68 -13.38
C HIS A 3 -3.36 -20.97 -14.42
N HIS A 4 -4.30 -20.12 -14.00
CA HIS A 4 -5.26 -19.50 -14.94
C HIS A 4 -4.77 -18.16 -15.48
N LEU A 5 -3.79 -17.54 -14.81
CA LEU A 5 -3.25 -16.24 -15.17
C LEU A 5 -2.00 -16.34 -16.05
N HIS A 6 -1.37 -17.52 -16.16
CA HIS A 6 -0.11 -17.74 -16.90
C HIS A 6 1.01 -16.75 -16.51
N ILE A 7 1.12 -16.44 -15.22
CA ILE A 7 2.17 -15.56 -14.68
C ILE A 7 3.17 -16.40 -13.89
N GLU A 8 4.46 -16.24 -14.20
CA GLU A 8 5.55 -16.88 -13.44
C GLU A 8 5.65 -16.27 -12.04
N GLU A 9 5.88 -17.10 -11.01
CA GLU A 9 5.90 -16.65 -9.61
C GLU A 9 6.98 -15.58 -9.36
N SER A 10 8.10 -15.67 -10.06
CA SER A 10 9.17 -14.67 -10.00
C SER A 10 8.79 -13.30 -10.57
N GLN A 11 7.78 -13.23 -11.44
CA GLN A 11 7.32 -12.00 -12.09
C GLN A 11 6.22 -11.28 -11.32
N VAL A 12 5.59 -11.95 -10.34
CA VAL A 12 4.44 -11.41 -9.60
C VAL A 12 4.79 -10.10 -8.91
N ALA A 13 5.97 -10.01 -8.30
CA ALA A 13 6.39 -8.79 -7.59
C ALA A 13 6.52 -7.58 -8.52
N ASP A 14 7.11 -7.77 -9.70
CA ASP A 14 7.31 -6.71 -10.69
C ASP A 14 5.98 -6.28 -11.32
N MET A 15 5.12 -7.25 -11.66
CA MET A 15 3.79 -6.95 -12.20
C MET A 15 2.90 -6.21 -11.19
N CYS A 16 2.94 -6.61 -9.91
CA CYS A 16 2.26 -5.87 -8.86
C CYS A 16 2.78 -4.44 -8.79
N LEU A 17 4.11 -4.26 -8.80
CA LEU A 17 4.74 -2.95 -8.75
C LEU A 17 4.31 -2.05 -9.92
N ASP A 18 4.24 -2.58 -11.13
CA ASP A 18 3.82 -1.81 -12.31
C ASP A 18 2.33 -1.45 -12.24
N LEU A 19 1.46 -2.38 -11.82
CA LEU A 19 0.05 -2.10 -11.61
C LEU A 19 -0.16 -0.99 -10.57
N TYR A 20 0.62 -0.99 -9.49
CA TYR A 20 0.56 0.07 -8.47
C TYR A 20 1.05 1.41 -9.00
N LYS A 21 2.08 1.43 -9.84
CA LYS A 21 2.58 2.67 -10.46
C LYS A 21 1.58 3.27 -11.45
N GLU A 22 0.93 2.42 -12.24
CA GLU A 22 0.09 2.84 -13.36
C GLU A 22 -1.35 3.12 -12.95
N TYR A 23 -1.91 2.33 -12.02
CA TYR A 23 -3.33 2.42 -11.64
C TYR A 23 -3.57 2.82 -10.17
N GLY A 24 -2.52 2.90 -9.34
CA GLY A 24 -2.66 3.17 -7.91
C GLY A 24 -2.44 4.64 -7.52
N THR A 25 -3.34 5.58 -7.85
CA THR A 25 -3.32 6.92 -7.21
C THR A 25 -4.69 7.59 -7.07
N THR A 26 -4.87 8.37 -6.00
CA THR A 26 -5.85 9.48 -5.88
C THR A 26 -5.18 10.79 -5.41
N MET A 27 -5.69 11.90 -5.97
CA MET A 27 -5.63 13.35 -5.65
C MET A 27 -4.36 14.10 -5.17
N ALA A 28 -3.29 13.49 -4.65
CA ALA A 28 -2.14 14.27 -4.15
C ALA A 28 -0.75 13.84 -4.69
N GLY A 29 -0.68 12.86 -5.59
CA GLY A 29 0.60 12.29 -6.05
C GLY A 29 1.34 11.46 -4.98
N LEU A 30 0.77 11.34 -3.77
CA LEU A 30 1.25 10.47 -2.70
C LEU A 30 0.90 9.02 -3.03
N LYS A 31 1.92 8.17 -3.17
CA LYS A 31 1.75 6.73 -3.45
C LYS A 31 1.75 5.96 -2.14
N ILE A 32 0.56 5.63 -1.65
CA ILE A 32 0.38 4.88 -0.41
C ILE A 32 0.13 3.41 -0.72
N PHE A 33 0.84 2.53 -0.02
CA PHE A 33 0.76 1.09 -0.17
C PHE A 33 0.28 0.44 1.13
N PHE A 34 -0.92 -0.15 1.09
CA PHE A 34 -1.55 -0.87 2.21
C PHE A 34 -1.44 -2.38 1.99
N ASP A 35 -0.90 -3.10 2.97
CA ASP A 35 -0.78 -4.57 2.90
C ASP A 35 -0.72 -5.16 4.32
N ASP A 36 -1.08 -6.42 4.52
CA ASP A 36 -1.00 -7.13 5.81
C ASP A 36 0.21 -8.09 5.89
N SER A 37 0.92 -8.28 4.77
CA SER A 37 2.16 -9.03 4.67
C SER A 37 3.37 -8.14 4.94
N THR A 38 4.10 -8.46 6.00
CA THR A 38 5.38 -7.80 6.34
C THR A 38 6.40 -7.80 5.20
N ARG A 39 6.41 -8.85 4.37
CA ARG A 39 7.29 -8.95 3.21
C ARG A 39 6.90 -7.96 2.11
N ASN A 40 5.60 -7.80 1.88
CA ASN A 40 5.10 -6.89 0.85
C ASN A 40 5.34 -5.44 1.28
N ILE A 41 5.16 -5.14 2.57
CA ILE A 41 5.48 -3.82 3.14
C ILE A 41 6.96 -3.47 2.91
N ALA A 42 7.89 -4.39 3.19
CA ALA A 42 9.30 -4.16 2.93
C ALA A 42 9.58 -3.90 1.44
N SER A 43 8.96 -4.66 0.53
CA SER A 43 9.08 -4.46 -0.92
C SER A 43 8.50 -3.12 -1.37
N GLY A 44 7.31 -2.75 -0.88
CA GLY A 44 6.69 -1.45 -1.15
C GLY A 44 7.55 -0.30 -0.67
N LYS A 45 8.16 -0.43 0.51
CA LYS A 45 9.08 0.58 1.04
C LYS A 45 10.31 0.74 0.16
N ALA A 46 10.93 -0.36 -0.26
CA ALA A 46 12.08 -0.35 -1.17
C ALA A 46 11.74 0.23 -2.55
N ALA A 47 10.48 0.09 -3.00
CA ALA A 47 9.98 0.66 -4.24
C ALA A 47 9.57 2.15 -4.13
N GLY A 48 9.73 2.77 -2.95
CA GLY A 48 9.49 4.21 -2.75
C GLY A 48 8.06 4.58 -2.38
N PHE A 49 7.24 3.64 -1.92
CA PHE A 49 5.90 3.92 -1.43
C PHE A 49 5.93 4.38 0.04
N HIS A 50 4.91 5.16 0.42
CA HIS A 50 4.52 5.34 1.81
C HIS A 50 3.72 4.11 2.24
N THR A 51 4.13 3.41 3.27
CA THR A 51 3.64 2.04 3.54
C THR A 51 2.85 1.93 4.83
N VAL A 52 1.75 1.17 4.80
CA VAL A 52 0.83 0.99 5.93
C VAL A 52 0.58 -0.50 6.15
N ILE A 53 1.07 -1.05 7.27
CA ILE A 53 0.76 -2.44 7.66
C ILE A 53 -0.66 -2.50 8.22
N VAL A 54 -1.51 -3.36 7.67
CA VAL A 54 -2.91 -3.51 8.07
C VAL A 54 -3.12 -4.77 8.89
N GLY A 55 -4.12 -4.77 9.79
CA GLY A 55 -4.47 -5.91 10.63
C GLY A 55 -3.70 -5.98 11.94
N ARG A 56 -2.88 -4.97 12.26
CA ARG A 56 -2.02 -4.95 13.45
C ARG A 56 -1.91 -3.55 14.04
N PRO A 57 -1.87 -3.42 15.39
CA PRO A 57 -1.74 -2.12 16.04
C PRO A 57 -0.28 -1.64 16.15
N THR A 58 0.70 -2.42 15.68
CA THR A 58 2.13 -2.14 15.87
C THR A 58 2.88 -2.15 14.55
N LEU A 59 3.90 -1.29 14.47
CA LEU A 59 4.77 -1.19 13.30
C LEU A 59 5.60 -2.45 13.09
N VAL A 60 5.90 -2.71 11.83
CA VAL A 60 6.83 -3.74 11.38
C VAL A 60 7.98 -3.06 10.62
N PRO A 61 9.17 -3.68 10.52
CA PRO A 61 10.25 -3.13 9.71
C PRO A 61 9.79 -2.80 8.29
N GLY A 62 10.04 -1.58 7.85
CA GLY A 62 9.63 -1.09 6.54
C GLY A 62 8.26 -0.41 6.50
N ALA A 63 7.40 -0.55 7.53
CA ALA A 63 6.13 0.17 7.60
C ALA A 63 6.32 1.61 8.10
N ASP A 64 5.61 2.56 7.49
CA ASP A 64 5.52 3.95 7.98
C ASP A 64 4.39 4.10 9.01
N HIS A 65 3.27 3.40 8.80
CA HIS A 65 2.14 3.36 9.73
C HIS A 65 1.66 1.93 9.98
N ALA A 66 1.00 1.73 11.11
CA ALA A 66 0.28 0.51 11.44
C ALA A 66 -1.20 0.83 11.65
N LEU A 67 -2.05 -0.01 11.08
CA LEU A 67 -3.48 0.12 11.13
C LEU A 67 -4.09 -1.20 11.58
N GLU A 68 -4.75 -1.23 12.74
CA GLU A 68 -5.36 -2.47 13.25
C GLU A 68 -6.51 -2.95 12.35
N SER A 69 -7.27 -2.01 11.77
CA SER A 69 -8.40 -2.29 10.90
C SER A 69 -8.58 -1.17 9.87
N ILE A 70 -8.89 -1.53 8.63
CA ILE A 70 -9.16 -0.57 7.54
C ILE A 70 -10.28 0.43 7.88
N HIS A 71 -11.16 0.09 8.82
CA HIS A 71 -12.25 0.94 9.27
C HIS A 71 -11.75 2.20 10.01
N ASN A 72 -10.56 2.13 10.62
CA ASN A 72 -9.94 3.25 11.34
C ASN A 72 -9.06 4.15 10.47
N MET A 73 -9.04 3.91 9.16
CA MET A 73 -8.12 4.59 8.23
C MET A 73 -8.24 6.12 8.25
N LYS A 74 -9.45 6.67 8.41
CA LYS A 74 -9.65 8.13 8.51
C LYS A 74 -9.01 8.75 9.75
N GLU A 75 -9.01 8.01 10.86
CA GLU A 75 -8.44 8.46 12.14
C GLU A 75 -6.92 8.28 12.14
N ALA A 76 -6.45 7.20 11.52
CA ALA A 76 -5.03 6.85 11.48
C ALA A 76 -4.22 7.60 10.42
N LEU A 77 -4.87 8.01 9.32
CA LEU A 77 -4.28 8.72 8.18
C LEU A 77 -5.21 9.85 7.70
N PRO A 78 -5.52 10.83 8.57
CA PRO A 78 -6.42 11.94 8.24
C PRO A 78 -5.94 12.76 7.04
N GLU A 79 -4.63 12.82 6.80
CA GLU A 79 -3.99 13.53 5.68
C GLU A 79 -4.41 13.02 4.30
N ILE A 80 -4.94 11.79 4.20
CA ILE A 80 -5.47 11.24 2.94
C ILE A 80 -6.87 11.81 2.64
N TRP A 81 -7.63 12.18 3.67
CA TRP A 81 -9.02 12.62 3.55
C TRP A 81 -9.18 14.15 3.52
N ASP A 82 -8.24 14.91 4.07
CA ASP A 82 -8.23 16.38 3.96
C ASP A 82 -7.68 16.85 2.60
N SER A 83 -8.34 16.45 1.51
CA SER A 83 -8.33 17.26 0.30
C SER A 83 -9.37 18.37 0.51
N GLN A 84 -9.01 19.39 1.30
CA GLN A 84 -9.85 20.58 1.42
C GLN A 84 -9.99 21.21 0.04
N ASP A 85 -11.21 21.15 -0.47
CA ASP A 85 -11.77 21.88 -1.60
C ASP A 85 -11.09 23.25 -1.81
N GLN A 86 -10.17 23.32 -2.76
CA GLN A 86 -9.74 24.58 -3.37
C GLN A 86 -9.75 24.45 -4.89
N TYR A 87 -10.95 24.29 -5.44
CA TYR A 87 -11.30 24.80 -6.77
C TYR A 87 -12.75 25.26 -6.79
#